data_AF-W4RPN7-F1
#
_entry.id   AF-W4RPN7-F1
#
_cell.length_a   1.000
_cell.length_b   1.000
_cell.length_c   1.000
_cell.angle_alpha   90.00
_cell.angle_beta   90.00
_cell.angle_gamma   90.00
#
_symmetry.space_group_name_H-M   'P 1'
#
loop_
_entity.id
_entity.type
_entity.pdbx_description
1 polymer ?
#
loop_
_entity_poly.entity_id
_entity_poly.type
_entity_poly.pdbx_seq_one_letter_code
_entity_poly.pdbx_strand_id
1 'polypeptide(L)' 'MLQNNGEAAGQSVFHFHMHLIPRYGNGDGFGAVWKTHQDQYTSDDYQKIAAEINSKI' A
#
# COMPACT_ATOMS: atom_id res chain seq x y z
N MET A 1 -0.82 -0.85 -10.26
CA MET A 1 0.40 -1.66 -10.05
C MET A 1 0.36 -2.16 -8.61
N LEU A 2 0.68 -3.44 -8.37
CA LEU A 2 0.73 -4.03 -7.04
C LEU A 2 2.06 -4.77 -6.86
N GLN A 3 2.64 -4.67 -5.67
CA GLN A 3 3.81 -5.43 -5.26
C GLN A 3 3.66 -5.82 -3.79
N ASN A 4 3.82 -7.11 -3.49
CA ASN A 4 3.63 -7.65 -2.14
C ASN A 4 4.99 -8.04 -1.55
N ASN A 5 5.30 -7.56 -0.34
CA ASN A 5 6.51 -7.91 0.42
C ASN A 5 6.12 -8.66 1.71
N GLY A 6 6.49 -9.93 1.81
CA GLY A 6 6.17 -10.80 2.94
C GLY A 6 4.82 -11.50 2.81
N GLU A 7 4.70 -12.66 3.46
CA GLU A 7 3.52 -13.53 3.41
C GLU A 7 2.24 -12.80 3.87
N ALA A 8 2.33 -12.02 4.96
CA ALA A 8 1.20 -11.25 5.49
C ALA A 8 0.67 -10.18 4.52
N ALA A 9 1.51 -9.72 3.58
CA ALA A 9 1.11 -8.80 2.52
C ALA A 9 0.66 -9.54 1.24
N GLY A 10 0.53 -10.87 1.26
CA GLY A 10 0.10 -11.69 0.14
C GLY A 10 1.22 -12.14 -0.81
N GLN A 11 2.48 -12.15 -0.39
CA GLN A 11 3.58 -12.71 -1.19
C GLN A 11 3.65 -14.23 -1.04
N SER A 12 3.53 -14.96 -2.15
CA SER A 12 3.72 -16.42 -2.20
C SER A 12 5.03 -16.85 -2.86
N VAL A 13 5.59 -16.02 -3.75
CA VAL A 13 6.87 -16.25 -4.43
C VAL A 13 7.90 -15.24 -3.94
N PHE A 14 8.95 -15.72 -3.25
CA PHE A 14 10.00 -14.91 -2.63
C PHE A 14 11.10 -14.47 -3.62
N HIS A 15 10.66 -13.92 -4.75
CA HIS A 15 11.46 -13.17 -5.70
C HIS A 15 10.70 -11.87 -5.94
N PHE A 16 11.36 -10.73 -5.87
CA PHE A 16 10.75 -9.45 -6.26
C PHE A 16 10.05 -9.55 -7.63
N HIS A 17 8.78 -9.14 -7.69
CA HIS A 17 8.01 -9.08 -8.93
C HIS A 17 6.96 -7.98 -8.82
N MET A 18 6.56 -7.39 -9.95
CA MET A 18 5.47 -6.42 -9.99
C MET A 18 4.28 -6.98 -10.75
N HIS A 19 3.08 -6.80 -10.22
CA HIS A 19 1.85 -7.11 -10.93
C HIS A 19 1.40 -5.92 -11.79
N LEU A 20 1.39 -6.14 -13.10
CA LEU A 20 0.71 -5.29 -14.07
C LEU A 20 -0.70 -5.87 -14.28
N ILE A 21 -1.72 -5.20 -13.76
CA ILE A 21 -3.10 -5.69 -13.76
C ILE A 21 -3.96 -4.73 -14.59
N PRO A 22 -4.29 -5.06 -15.85
CA PRO A 22 -5.22 -4.25 -16.64
C PRO A 22 -6.61 -4.26 -15.98
N ARG A 23 -7.32 -3.14 -16.10
CA ARG A 23 -8.66 -2.95 -15.51
C ARG A 23 -9.67 -2.75 -16.63
N TYR A 24 -10.69 -3.61 -16.65
CA TYR A 24 -11.75 -3.59 -17.67
C TYR A 24 -13.12 -3.22 -17.09
N GLY A 25 -13.23 -3.11 -15.76
CA GLY A 25 -14.44 -2.67 -15.06
C GLY A 25 -15.15 -3.81 -14.36
N ASN A 26 -16.46 -3.96 -14.60
CA ASN A 26 -17.27 -4.99 -13.96
C ASN A 26 -16.74 -6.38 -14.31
N GLY A 27 -16.47 -7.20 -13.28
CA GLY A 27 -15.90 -8.54 -13.44
C GLY A 27 -14.38 -8.61 -13.33
N ASP A 28 -13.68 -7.50 -13.07
CA ASP A 28 -12.24 -7.54 -12.75
C ASP A 28 -11.96 -8.46 -11.54
N GLY A 29 -11.01 -9.38 -11.69
CA GLY A 29 -10.63 -10.33 -10.63
C GLY A 29 -9.80 -9.73 -9.49
N PHE A 30 -9.39 -8.46 -9.61
CA PHE A 30 -8.64 -7.74 -8.59
C PHE A 30 -9.39 -6.48 -8.15
N GLY A 31 -9.52 -6.31 -6.84
CA GLY A 31 -10.04 -5.10 -6.20
C GLY A 31 -9.30 -4.82 -4.91
N ALA A 32 -9.09 -3.53 -4.61
CA ALA A 32 -8.47 -3.11 -3.36
C ALA A 32 -9.56 -2.74 -2.34
N VAL A 33 -9.49 -3.32 -1.15
CA VAL A 33 -10.28 -2.83 -0.02
C VAL A 33 -9.60 -1.56 0.49
N TRP A 34 -10.34 -0.44 0.49
CA TRP A 34 -9.81 0.85 0.93
C TRP A 34 -10.62 1.36 2.12
N LYS A 35 -9.95 1.53 3.26
CA LYS A 35 -10.52 2.12 4.48
C LYS A 35 -9.66 3.31 4.86
N THR A 36 -10.29 4.45 5.06
CA THR A 36 -9.57 5.67 5.36
C THR A 36 -9.59 5.97 6.85
N HIS A 37 -8.57 6.71 7.31
CA HIS A 37 -8.34 6.98 8.74
C HIS A 37 -7.91 8.44 8.96
N GLN A 38 -8.28 9.37 8.06
CA GLN A 38 -7.79 10.75 8.10
C GLN A 38 -8.21 11.49 9.37
N ASP A 39 -9.37 11.14 9.92
CA ASP A 39 -9.94 11.67 11.17
C ASP A 39 -9.14 11.26 12.42
N GLN A 40 -8.24 10.27 12.29
CA GLN A 40 -7.43 9.75 13.38
C GLN A 40 -6.08 10.47 13.55
N TYR A 41 -5.74 11.40 12.66
CA TYR A 41 -4.44 12.08 12.64
C TYR A 41 -4.59 13.58 12.53
N THR A 42 -3.77 14.30 13.29
CA THR A 42 -3.66 15.75 13.22
C THR A 42 -2.57 16.20 12.25
N SER A 43 -2.54 17.49 11.93
CA SER A 43 -1.46 18.10 11.15
C SER A 43 -0.08 17.85 11.76
N ASP A 44 0.02 17.94 13.09
CA ASP A 44 1.27 17.73 13.81
C ASP A 44 1.74 16.27 13.75
N ASP A 45 0.81 15.31 13.77
CA ASP A 45 1.13 13.89 13.61
C ASP A 45 1.72 13.61 12.24
N TYR A 46 1.14 14.19 11.18
CA TYR A 46 1.68 14.06 9.84
C TYR A 46 3.10 14.63 9.71
N GLN A 47 3.36 15.80 10.32
CA GLN A 47 4.69 16.40 10.29
C GLN A 47 5.72 15.53 11.02
N LYS A 48 5.36 14.96 12.17
CA LYS A 48 6.22 14.03 12.93
C LYS A 48 6.53 12.77 12.13
N ILE A 49 5.51 12.10 11.60
CA ILE A 49 5.66 10.87 10.81
C ILE A 49 6.55 11.14 9.57
N ALA A 50 6.32 12.25 8.86
CA ALA A 50 7.11 12.61 7.70
C ALA A 50 8.59 12.88 8.06
N ALA A 51 8.86 13.61 9.15
CA ALA A 51 10.22 13.86 9.63
C ALA A 51 10.94 12.57 10.05
N GLU A 52 10.23 11.67 10.72
CA GLU A 52 10.76 10.35 11.11
C GLU A 52 11.15 9.53 9.89
N ILE A 53 10.28 9.41 8.88
CA ILE A 53 10.60 8.70 7.63
C ILE A 53 11.82 9.32 6.95
N ASN A 54 11.86 10.64 6.81
CA ASN A 54 12.97 11.34 6.16
C ASN A 54 14.31 11.16 6.89
N SER A 55 14.29 10.93 8.21
CA SER A 55 15.51 10.64 8.99
C SER A 55 16.10 9.25 8.74
N LYS A 56 15.38 8.38 8.03
CA LYS A 56 15.75 6.98 7.77
C LYS A 56 16.06 6.70 6.30
N ILE A 57 16.01 7.72 5.46
CA ILE A 57 16.41 7.68 4.04
C ILE A 57 17.78 8.34 3.94
#